data_AF-X1JSP2-F1
#
_entry.id   AF-X1JSP2-F1
#
_cell.length_a   1.000
_cell.length_b   1.000
_cell.length_c   1.000
_cell.angle_alpha   90.00
_cell.angle_beta   90.00
_cell.angle_gamma   90.00
#
_symmetry.space_group_name_H-M   'P 1'
#
loop_
_entity.id
_entity.type
_entity.pdbx_description
1 polymer ?
#
loop_
_entity_poly.entity_id
_entity_poly.type
_entity_poly.pdbx_seq_one_letter_code
_entity_poly.pdbx_strand_id
1 'polypeptide(L)' 'PREPYERAGDVPNCIFSNGAILEPDGEVKVYYGACDTTICLATTTLDELLSACRGEL' A
#
# COMPACT_ATOMS: atom_id res chain seq x y z
N PRO A 1 0.65 6.42 -6.85
CA PRO A 1 -0.36 7.47 -6.60
C PRO A 1 -1.41 7.58 -7.74
N ARG A 2 -2.65 7.22 -7.43
CA ARG A 2 -3.84 7.28 -8.28
C ARG A 2 -4.96 8.12 -7.66
N GLU A 3 -5.17 8.07 -6.35
CA GLU A 3 -6.25 8.81 -5.70
C GLU A 3 -5.87 10.28 -5.41
N PRO A 4 -6.83 11.19 -5.21
CA PRO A 4 -6.53 12.60 -4.92
C PRO A 4 -5.62 12.78 -3.68
N TYR A 5 -5.87 12.04 -2.61
CA TYR A 5 -5.07 12.08 -1.38
C TYR A 5 -3.65 11.50 -1.55
N GLU A 6 -3.40 10.76 -2.63
CA GLU A 6 -2.09 10.24 -3.01
C GLU A 6 -1.32 11.18 -3.95
N ARG A 7 -1.96 12.23 -4.46
CA ARG A 7 -1.39 13.18 -5.42
C ARG A 7 -1.25 14.59 -4.86
N ALA A 8 -2.04 14.94 -3.84
CA ALA A 8 -2.01 16.25 -3.19
C ALA A 8 -1.85 16.13 -1.67
N GLY A 9 -0.93 16.94 -1.14
CA GLY A 9 -0.58 17.05 0.28
C GLY A 9 0.74 17.80 0.43
N ASP A 10 1.37 17.70 1.60
CA ASP A 10 2.65 18.35 1.91
C ASP A 10 3.78 17.91 0.96
N VAL A 11 3.80 16.63 0.56
CA VAL A 11 4.73 16.10 -0.45
C VAL A 11 3.94 15.44 -1.60
N PRO A 12 3.64 16.16 -2.70
CA PRO A 12 2.81 15.66 -3.78
C PRO A 12 3.35 14.37 -4.43
N ASN A 13 2.43 13.46 -4.78
CA ASN A 13 2.74 12.18 -5.44
C ASN A 13 3.62 11.21 -4.62
N CYS A 14 3.71 11.40 -3.31
CA CYS A 14 4.46 10.51 -2.42
C CYS A 14 3.57 9.38 -1.87
N ILE A 15 4.06 8.14 -1.97
CA ILE A 15 3.50 6.96 -1.32
C ILE A 15 4.62 6.25 -0.59
N PHE A 16 4.42 5.96 0.69
CA PHE A 16 5.42 5.31 1.53
C PHE A 16 4.77 4.25 2.40
N SER A 17 5.15 2.97 2.25
CA SER A 17 4.62 1.89 3.08
C SER A 17 5.27 1.89 4.47
N ASN A 18 4.47 1.90 5.53
CA ASN A 18 4.94 2.01 6.92
C ASN A 18 4.76 0.72 7.73
N GLY A 19 4.01 -0.26 7.21
CA GLY A 19 3.82 -1.54 7.87
C GLY A 19 2.80 -2.42 7.16
N ALA A 20 2.83 -3.71 7.46
CA ALA A 20 1.86 -4.67 6.95
C ALA A 20 1.45 -5.66 8.05
N ILE A 21 0.21 -6.12 7.99
CA ILE A 21 -0.35 -7.18 8.84
C ILE A 21 -0.80 -8.31 7.93
N LEU A 22 -0.28 -9.52 8.16
CA LEU A 22 -0.76 -10.76 7.55
C LEU A 22 -1.85 -11.34 8.44
N GLU A 23 -3.06 -11.47 7.91
CA GLU A 23 -4.21 -12.05 8.58
C GLU A 23 -4.22 -13.59 8.44
N PRO A 24 -4.94 -14.31 9.32
CA PRO A 24 -4.96 -15.78 9.30
C PRO A 24 -5.52 -16.42 8.02
N ASP A 25 -6.33 -15.68 7.25
CA ASP A 25 -6.92 -16.12 5.98
C ASP A 25 -6.03 -15.83 4.76
N GLY A 26 -4.85 -15.23 4.97
CA GLY A 26 -3.91 -14.89 3.91
C GLY A 26 -4.09 -13.48 3.34
N GLU A 27 -5.07 -12.69 3.81
CA GLU A 27 -5.15 -11.26 3.48
C GLU A 27 -3.94 -10.52 4.07
N VAL A 28 -3.34 -9.62 3.27
CA VAL A 28 -2.28 -8.71 3.72
C VAL A 28 -2.83 -7.28 3.69
N LYS A 29 -2.88 -6.66 4.86
CA LYS A 29 -3.21 -5.24 5.06
C LYS A 29 -1.93 -4.41 5.05
N VAL A 30 -1.75 -3.54 4.06
CA VAL A 30 -0.59 -2.65 3.94
C VAL A 30 -0.98 -1.23 4.30
N TYR A 31 -0.41 -0.72 5.39
CA TYR A 31 -0.56 0.68 5.79
C TYR A 31 0.50 1.53 5.10
N TYR A 32 0.06 2.64 4.51
CA TYR A 32 0.95 3.54 3.79
C TYR A 32 0.58 5.01 4.04
N GLY A 33 1.60 5.86 4.13
CA GLY A 33 1.46 7.30 4.08
C GLY A 33 1.24 7.77 2.64
N ALA A 34 0.33 8.74 2.48
CA ALA A 34 0.02 9.40 1.23
C ALA A 34 0.26 10.91 1.37
N CYS A 35 1.14 11.44 0.49
CA CYS A 35 1.58 12.83 0.44
C CYS A 35 2.02 13.46 1.76
N ASP A 36 2.61 12.70 2.67
CA ASP A 36 2.97 13.14 4.04
C ASP A 36 1.79 13.77 4.81
N THR A 37 0.56 13.43 4.44
CA THR A 37 -0.66 14.09 4.95
C THR A 37 -1.67 13.10 5.50
N THR A 38 -1.84 11.94 4.85
CA THR A 38 -2.88 10.95 5.19
C THR A 38 -2.26 9.58 5.41
N ILE A 39 -2.84 8.79 6.32
CA ILE A 39 -2.56 7.35 6.42
C ILE A 39 -3.69 6.59 5.73
N CYS A 40 -3.31 5.66 4.86
CA CYS A 40 -4.19 4.87 4.04
C CYS A 40 -3.96 3.36 4.26
N LEU A 41 -4.90 2.54 3.79
CA LEU A 41 -4.84 1.09 3.85
C LEU A 41 -5.13 0.51 2.47
N ALA A 42 -4.26 -0.40 2.02
CA ALA A 42 -4.50 -1.28 0.88
C ALA A 42 -4.60 -2.73 1.35
N THR A 43 -5.37 -3.54 0.63
CA THR A 43 -5.49 -4.99 0.86
C THR A 43 -5.09 -5.77 -0.39
N THR A 44 -4.50 -6.94 -0.18
CA THR A 44 -4.15 -7.94 -1.20
C THR A 44 -4.04 -9.30 -0.52
N THR A 45 -3.63 -10.35 -1.23
CA THR A 45 -3.28 -11.64 -0.63
C THR A 45 -1.77 -11.83 -0.59
N LEU A 46 -1.29 -12.69 0.31
CA LEU A 46 0.13 -13.04 0.37
C LEU A 46 0.63 -13.63 -0.96
N ASP A 47 -0.19 -14.45 -1.62
CA ASP A 47 0.16 -15.08 -2.88
C ASP A 47 0.32 -14.07 -4.03
N GLU A 48 -0.61 -13.12 -4.14
CA GLU A 48 -0.51 -12.02 -5.13
C GLU A 48 0.73 -11.16 -4.86
N LEU A 49 0.97 -10.78 -3.60
CA LEU A 49 2.12 -9.96 -3.23
C LEU A 49 3.45 -10.65 -3.59
N LEU A 50 3.57 -11.95 -3.29
CA LEU A 50 4.74 -12.74 -3.63
C LEU A 50 4.90 -12.93 -5.14
N SER A 51 3.80 -13.11 -5.87
CA SER A 51 3.81 -13.19 -7.34
C SER A 51 4.29 -11.86 -7.96
N ALA A 52 3.91 -10.73 -7.37
CA ALA A 52 4.38 -9.40 -7.79
C ALA A 52 5.90 -9.29 -7.65
N CYS A 53 6.45 -9.72 -6.51
CA CYS A 53 7.88 -9.70 -6.24
C CYS A 53 8.67 -10.62 -7.19
N ARG A 54 8.06 -11.72 -7.64
CA ARG A 54 8.66 -12.65 -8.61
C ARG A 54 8.50 -12.20 -10.07
N GLY A 55 7.68 -11.19 -10.35
CA GLY A 55 7.38 -10.74 -11.72
C GLY A 55 6.43 -11.67 -12.46
N GLU A 56 5.53 -12.33 -11.73
CA GLU A 56 4.56 -13.31 -12.25
C GLU A 56 3.15 -12.71 -12.43
N LEU A 57 3.00 -11.41 -12.15
CA LEU A 57 1.76 -10.63 -12.27
C LEU A 57 1.69 -9.82 -13.57
#